data_AF-A0A2M8EDG0-F1
#
_entry.id   AF-A0A2M8EDG0-F1
#
_cell.length_a   1.000
_cell.length_b   1.000
_cell.length_c   1.000
_cell.angle_alpha   90.00
_cell.angle_beta   90.00
_cell.angle_gamma   90.00
#
_symmetry.space_group_name_H-M   'P 1'
#
loop_
_entity.id
_entity.type
_entity.pdbx_description
1 polymer ?
#
loop_
_entity_poly.entity_id
_entity_poly.type
_entity_poly.pdbx_seq_one_letter_code
_entity_poly.pdbx_strand_id
1 'polypeptide(L)' 'AYADSLARGKAVRLALNQVMADESIALTEGGEVAFFPPVTGG' A
#
# COMPACT_ATOMS: atom_id res chain seq x y z
N ALA A 1 -8.17 4.55 14.40
CA ALA A 1 -8.56 5.16 13.11
C ALA A 1 -7.61 4.75 11.98
N TYR A 2 -6.39 5.30 11.88
CA TYR A 2 -5.46 4.94 10.78
C TYR A 2 -4.96 3.49 10.85
N ALA A 3 -4.56 3.03 12.03
CA ALA A 3 -4.14 1.64 12.23
C ALA A 3 -5.25 0.63 11.88
N ASP A 4 -6.51 0.95 12.20
CA ASP A 4 -7.66 0.09 11.89
C ASP A 4 -7.99 0.07 10.39
N SER A 5 -7.84 1.21 9.71
CA SER A 5 -8.04 1.33 8.26
C SER A 5 -6.96 0.63 7.45
N LEU A 6 -5.74 0.54 7.98
CA LEU A 6 -4.59 -0.13 7.37
C LEU A 6 -4.30 -1.52 7.96
N ALA A 7 -5.21 -2.05 8.77
CA ALA A 7 -5.04 -3.35 9.41
C ALA A 7 -4.95 -4.48 8.37
N ARG A 8 -4.15 -5.51 8.69
CA ARG A 8 -4.10 -6.73 7.88
C ARG A 8 -5.49 -7.33 7.67
N GLY A 9 -5.78 -7.77 6.46
CA GLY A 9 -7.10 -8.26 6.05
C GLY A 9 -8.07 -7.17 5.57
N LYS A 10 -7.73 -5.87 5.70
CA LYS A 10 -8.39 -4.82 4.93
C LYS A 10 -7.94 -4.89 3.48
N ALA A 11 -8.85 -4.59 2.57
CA ALA A 11 -8.58 -4.59 1.13
C ALA A 11 -7.84 -3.30 0.72
N VAL A 12 -6.71 -3.01 1.35
CA VAL A 12 -5.83 -1.89 1.00
C VAL A 12 -4.64 -2.47 0.24
N ARG A 13 -4.32 -1.86 -0.89
CA ARG A 13 -3.14 -2.14 -1.70
C ARG A 13 -2.13 -1.02 -1.51
N LEU A 14 -0.87 -1.32 -1.80
CA LEU A 14 0.19 -0.32 -1.78
C LEU A 14 1.11 -0.41 -2.99
N ALA A 15 1.81 0.69 -3.25
CA ALA A 15 2.91 0.76 -4.19
C ALA A 15 4.11 1.47 -3.53
N LEU A 16 5.32 0.99 -3.84
CA LEU A 16 6.58 1.67 -3.54
C LEU A 16 7.20 2.13 -4.85
N ASN A 17 7.52 3.42 -4.95
CA ASN A 17 8.07 4.03 -6.18
C ASN A 17 7.27 3.62 -7.42
N GLN A 18 5.96 3.86 -7.37
CA GLN A 18 5.00 3.62 -8.45
C GLN A 18 4.86 2.16 -8.92
N VAL A 19 5.44 1.20 -8.19
CA VAL A 19 5.33 -0.23 -8.46
C VAL A 19 4.53 -0.90 -7.36
N MET A 20 3.52 -1.71 -7.74
CA MET A 20 2.75 -2.54 -6.82
C MET A 20 3.69 -3.38 -5.95
N ALA A 21 3.49 -3.36 -4.63
CA ALA A 21 4.36 -4.06 -3.71
C ALA A 21 3.58 -4.78 -2.60
N ASP A 22 4.23 -5.78 -2.01
CA ASP A 22 3.75 -6.49 -0.83
C ASP A 22 3.96 -5.65 0.45
N GLU A 23 3.16 -5.88 1.48
CA GLU A 23 3.25 -5.18 2.77
C GLU A 23 4.55 -5.42 3.55
N SER A 24 5.30 -6.48 3.22
CA SER A 24 6.59 -6.78 3.83
C SER A 24 7.80 -6.15 3.11
N ILE A 25 7.57 -5.38 2.04
CA ILE A 25 8.67 -4.78 1.27
C ILE A 25 9.51 -3.83 2.14
N ALA A 26 10.83 -3.93 2.02
CA ALA A 26 11.73 -3.01 2.70
C ALA A 26 11.61 -1.60 2.11
N LEU A 27 11.41 -0.61 2.97
CA LEU A 27 11.43 0.79 2.56
C LEU A 27 12.86 1.27 2.36
N THR A 28 13.06 2.10 1.34
CA THR A 28 14.30 2.80 1.09
C THR A 28 14.15 4.27 1.46
N GLU A 29 15.25 4.90 1.87
CA GLU A 29 15.28 6.34 2.11
C GLU A 29 14.81 7.11 0.85
N GLY A 30 13.97 8.13 1.05
CA GLY A 30 13.37 8.91 -0.03
C GLY A 30 12.33 8.17 -0.88
N GLY A 31 11.98 6.92 -0.53
CA GLY A 31 10.97 6.14 -1.24
C GLY A 31 9.56 6.73 -1.09
N GLU A 32 8.80 6.72 -2.18
CA GLU A 32 7.41 7.16 -2.18
C GLU A 32 6.47 5.97 -1.96
N VAL A 33 5.58 6.08 -0.97
CA VAL A 33 4.57 5.05 -0.67
C VAL A 33 3.18 5.59 -0.95
N ALA A 34 2.41 4.83 -1.74
CA ALA A 34 1.00 5.11 -1.99
C ALA A 34 0.14 3.97 -1.45
N PHE A 35 -0.99 4.32 -0.81
CA PHE A 35 -2.03 3.38 -0.38
C PHE A 35 -3.31 3.65 -1.15
N PHE A 36 -3.99 2.60 -1.60
CA PHE A 36 -5.24 2.74 -2.36
C PHE A 36 -6.17 1.55 -2.12
N PRO A 37 -7.49 1.76 -2.28
CA PRO A 37 -8.47 0.68 -2.26
C PRO A 37 -8.27 -0.28 -3.46
N PRO A 38 -9.04 -1.38 -3.56
CA PRO A 38 -8.97 -2.26 -4.71
C PRO A 38 -9.30 -1.48 -5.97
N VAL A 39 -8.39 -1.53 -6.95
CA VAL A 39 -8.56 -0.86 -8.24
C VAL A 39 -9.62 -1.64 -9.02
N THR A 40 -10.66 -0.95 -9.47
CA THR A 40 -11.78 -1.52 -10.25
C THR A 40 -11.69 -1.16 -11.74
N GLY A 41 -10.48 -0.85 -12.22
CA GLY A 41 -10.26 -0.40 -13.59
C GLY A 41 -10.44 -1.52 -14.62
N GLY A 42 -11.20 -1.20 -15.67
CA GLY A 42 -11.58 -1.99 -16.83
C GLY A 42 -12.43 -1.11 -17.75
#